data_AF-A0A015K857-F1
#
_entry.id   AF-A0A015K857-F1
#
_cell.length_a   1.000
_cell.length_b   1.000
_cell.length_c   1.000
_cell.angle_alpha   90.00
_cell.angle_beta   90.00
_cell.angle_gamma   90.00
#
_symmetry.space_group_name_H-M   'P 1'
#
loop_
_entity.id
_entity.type
_entity.pdbx_description
1 polymer ?
#
loop_
_entity_poly.entity_id
_entity_poly.type
_entity_poly.pdbx_seq_one_letter_code
_entity_poly.pdbx_strand_id
1 'polypeptide(L)'
;MDLLKSIKEIVGIKPLTHQLETDSELEFTNDQVHDFFLNSLGVMMKFEEPGRHKQQLYAEQAIQAIQEPLLKRMAAQELKTRMTSVEWSEDIHDVVNKIDEFWQRSPPDISTGSPKVSKKIDLLSEETYVCVKLDELILVLGTKLHRKFYTEDIRWNPNICVIKK
;
A
#
# COMPACT_ATOMS: atom_id res chain seq x y z
N MET A 1 -25.18 -8.18 -27.78
CA MET A 1 -25.87 -8.29 -26.49
C MET A 1 -25.03 -9.21 -25.63
N ASP A 2 -24.35 -8.64 -24.63
CA ASP A 2 -23.26 -9.28 -23.92
C ASP A 2 -23.76 -10.36 -22.97
N LEU A 3 -23.18 -11.56 -23.07
CA LEU A 3 -23.40 -12.70 -22.15
C LEU A 3 -23.28 -12.29 -20.67
N LEU A 4 -22.40 -11.33 -20.36
CA LEU A 4 -22.21 -10.78 -19.02
C LEU A 4 -23.42 -9.97 -18.51
N LYS A 5 -24.17 -9.32 -19.42
CA LYS A 5 -25.40 -8.59 -19.08
C LYS A 5 -26.55 -9.56 -18.78
N SER A 6 -26.66 -10.63 -19.56
CA SER A 6 -27.66 -11.68 -19.33
C SER A 6 -27.40 -12.49 -18.05
N ILE A 7 -26.15 -12.76 -17.68
CA ILE A 7 -25.83 -13.43 -16.40
C ILE A 7 -26.21 -12.55 -15.20
N LYS A 8 -25.99 -11.23 -15.29
CA LYS A 8 -26.41 -10.27 -14.25
C LYS A 8 -27.93 -10.21 -14.05
N GLU A 9 -28.71 -10.34 -15.13
CA GLU A 9 -30.18 -10.38 -15.07
C GLU A 9 -30.73 -11.72 -14.57
N ILE A 10 -30.08 -12.84 -14.90
CA ILE A 10 -30.57 -14.19 -14.52
C ILE A 10 -30.38 -14.47 -13.02
N VAL A 11 -29.33 -13.95 -12.39
CA VAL A 11 -29.01 -14.28 -10.98
C VAL A 11 -29.59 -13.28 -9.98
N GLY A 12 -30.25 -12.20 -10.41
CA GLY A 12 -30.92 -11.26 -9.50
C GLY A 12 -30.00 -10.64 -8.45
N ILE A 13 -28.69 -10.62 -8.68
CA ILE A 13 -27.72 -10.01 -7.75
C ILE A 13 -27.75 -8.51 -8.00
N LYS A 14 -28.44 -7.76 -7.14
CA LYS A 14 -28.12 -6.34 -6.95
C LYS A 14 -26.61 -6.25 -6.74
N PRO A 15 -25.87 -5.42 -7.49
CA PRO A 15 -24.44 -5.27 -7.25
C PRO A 15 -24.28 -4.80 -5.80
N LEU A 16 -23.66 -5.63 -4.97
CA LEU A 16 -23.43 -5.27 -3.58
C LEU A 16 -22.48 -4.06 -3.58
N THR A 17 -22.99 -2.93 -3.11
CA THR A 17 -22.39 -1.61 -3.34
C THR A 17 -21.06 -1.42 -2.61
N HIS A 18 -20.81 -2.22 -1.57
CA HIS A 18 -19.61 -2.12 -0.72
C HIS A 18 -19.04 -3.53 -0.44
N GLN A 19 -17.71 -3.66 -0.52
CA GLN A 19 -16.98 -4.89 -0.25
C GLN A 19 -16.01 -4.65 0.91
N LEU A 20 -15.93 -5.60 1.83
CA LEU A 20 -14.99 -5.63 2.92
C LEU A 20 -14.06 -6.84 2.71
N GLU A 21 -12.76 -6.59 2.66
CA GLU A 21 -11.76 -7.65 2.56
C GLU A 21 -11.12 -7.84 3.95
N THR A 22 -11.16 -9.06 4.46
CA THR A 22 -10.60 -9.42 5.76
C THR A 22 -9.67 -10.62 5.62
N ASP A 23 -8.84 -10.83 6.63
CA ASP A 23 -8.12 -12.09 6.76
C ASP A 23 -9.09 -13.24 7.04
N SER A 24 -8.57 -14.46 6.87
CA SER A 24 -9.30 -15.70 7.11
C SER A 24 -9.23 -16.11 8.60
N GLU A 25 -9.08 -15.16 9.52
CA GLU A 25 -9.09 -15.46 10.94
C GLU A 25 -10.48 -15.90 11.41
N LEU A 26 -10.52 -16.77 12.43
CA LEU A 26 -11.73 -17.41 12.94
C LEU A 26 -12.81 -16.40 13.38
N GLU A 27 -12.40 -15.19 13.79
CA GLU A 27 -13.31 -14.11 14.19
C GLU A 27 -14.16 -13.60 13.02
N PHE A 28 -13.60 -13.59 11.81
CA PHE A 28 -14.26 -13.10 10.60
C PHE A 28 -14.90 -14.22 9.78
N THR A 29 -14.51 -15.48 9.99
CA THR A 29 -15.07 -16.64 9.27
C THR A 29 -16.38 -17.20 9.88
N ASN A 30 -16.87 -16.61 10.97
CA ASN A 30 -18.11 -17.06 11.62
C ASN A 30 -19.34 -16.71 10.77
N ASP A 31 -20.19 -17.70 10.51
CA ASP A 31 -21.43 -17.55 9.73
C ASP A 31 -22.33 -16.41 10.27
N GLN A 32 -22.37 -16.20 11.59
CA GLN A 32 -23.16 -15.10 12.19
C GLN A 32 -22.65 -13.72 11.78
N VAL A 33 -21.32 -13.56 11.71
CA VAL A 33 -20.68 -12.30 11.32
C VAL A 33 -20.91 -12.08 9.83
N HIS A 34 -20.69 -13.11 9.03
CA HIS A 34 -20.92 -13.08 7.58
C HIS A 34 -22.38 -12.74 7.24
N ASP A 35 -23.35 -13.38 7.91
CA ASP A 35 -24.78 -13.12 7.73
C ASP A 35 -25.18 -11.71 8.17
N PHE A 36 -24.57 -11.18 9.22
CA PHE A 36 -24.82 -9.81 9.66
C PHE A 36 -24.38 -8.80 8.57
N PHE A 37 -23.16 -8.93 8.06
CA PHE A 37 -22.64 -8.02 7.04
C PHE A 37 -23.41 -8.15 5.71
N LEU A 38 -23.71 -9.37 5.27
CA LEU A 38 -24.44 -9.57 4.02
C LEU A 38 -25.91 -9.20 4.11
N ASN A 39 -26.63 -9.70 5.11
CA ASN A 39 -28.09 -9.61 5.16
C ASN A 39 -28.57 -8.31 5.81
N SER A 40 -27.85 -7.78 6.80
CA SER A 40 -28.26 -6.57 7.52
C SER A 40 -27.65 -5.30 6.92
N LEU A 41 -26.38 -5.33 6.55
CA LEU A 41 -25.65 -4.17 6.03
C LEU A 41 -25.52 -4.14 4.51
N GLY A 42 -25.77 -5.27 3.82
CA GLY A 42 -25.57 -5.36 2.38
C GLY A 42 -24.10 -5.19 1.96
N VAL A 43 -23.17 -5.63 2.80
CA VAL A 43 -21.71 -5.57 2.58
C VAL A 43 -21.17 -6.97 2.32
N MET A 44 -20.38 -7.12 1.25
CA MET A 44 -19.86 -8.42 0.85
C MET A 44 -18.53 -8.61 1.54
N MET A 45 -18.43 -9.65 2.36
CA MET A 45 -17.15 -10.05 2.92
C MET A 45 -16.40 -10.91 1.92
N LYS A 46 -15.12 -10.61 1.73
CA LYS A 46 -14.16 -11.44 1.00
C LYS A 46 -13.03 -11.80 1.94
N PHE A 47 -12.71 -13.08 1.97
CA PHE A 47 -11.56 -13.59 2.70
C PHE A 47 -10.38 -13.68 1.73
N GLU A 48 -9.24 -13.07 2.06
CA GLU A 48 -8.03 -13.28 1.27
C GLU A 48 -7.45 -14.67 1.56
N GLU A 49 -7.02 -15.36 0.49
CA GLU A 49 -6.11 -16.49 0.60
C GLU A 49 -4.74 -15.98 1.11
N PRO A 50 -4.03 -16.74 1.96
CA PRO A 50 -2.73 -16.33 2.48
C PRO A 50 -1.77 -16.00 1.31
N GLY A 51 -1.42 -14.72 1.15
CA GLY A 51 -0.45 -14.26 0.14
C GLY A 51 -0.94 -13.21 -0.85
N ARG A 52 -2.20 -12.76 -0.80
CA ARG A 52 -2.61 -11.50 -1.43
C ARG A 52 -2.59 -10.43 -0.34
N HIS A 53 -1.79 -9.39 -0.57
CA HIS A 53 -1.19 -8.60 0.51
C HIS A 53 -1.58 -7.12 0.47
N LYS A 54 -2.40 -6.70 -0.51
CA LYS A 54 -2.46 -5.28 -0.90
C LYS A 54 -3.50 -4.49 -0.13
N GLN A 55 -4.68 -5.05 0.15
CA GLN A 55 -5.68 -4.37 1.00
C GLN A 55 -5.29 -4.44 2.47
N GLN A 56 -4.75 -5.57 2.92
CA GLN A 56 -4.17 -5.69 4.26
C GLN A 56 -3.05 -4.68 4.49
N LEU A 57 -2.16 -4.44 3.52
CA LEU A 57 -1.12 -3.41 3.62
C LEU A 57 -1.70 -2.00 3.85
N TYR A 58 -2.84 -1.65 3.25
CA TYR A 58 -3.48 -0.35 3.49
C TYR A 58 -4.04 -0.26 4.91
N ALA A 59 -4.67 -1.34 5.39
CA ALA A 59 -5.15 -1.41 6.77
C ALA A 59 -3.99 -1.34 7.77
N GLU A 60 -2.91 -2.07 7.55
CA GLU A 60 -1.68 -2.03 8.36
C GLU A 60 -1.05 -0.64 8.39
N GLN A 61 -0.97 0.04 7.23
CA GLN A 61 -0.47 1.41 7.15
C GLN A 61 -1.36 2.39 7.93
N ALA A 62 -2.68 2.23 7.86
CA ALA A 62 -3.61 3.06 8.62
C ALA A 62 -3.46 2.81 10.13
N ILE A 63 -3.35 1.55 10.56
CA ILE A 63 -3.10 1.18 11.96
C ILE A 63 -1.81 1.81 12.45
N GLN A 64 -0.72 1.69 11.69
CA GLN A 64 0.56 2.27 12.06
C GLN A 64 0.49 3.80 12.16
N ALA A 65 -0.18 4.45 11.20
CA ALA A 65 -0.35 5.90 11.19
C ALA A 65 -1.10 6.41 12.44
N ILE A 66 -2.06 5.63 12.96
CA ILE A 66 -2.79 5.94 14.20
C ILE A 66 -1.96 5.63 15.44
N GLN A 67 -1.26 4.49 15.47
CA GLN A 67 -0.50 4.04 16.64
C GLN A 67 0.71 4.92 16.93
N GLU A 68 1.47 5.32 15.92
CA GLU A 68 2.68 6.12 16.09
C GLU A 68 2.49 7.42 16.89
N PRO A 69 1.53 8.31 16.56
CA PRO A 69 1.32 9.54 17.32
C PRO A 69 0.82 9.27 18.75
N LEU A 70 -0.01 8.25 18.96
CA LEU A 70 -0.50 7.86 20.28
C LEU A 70 0.65 7.39 21.18
N LEU A 71 1.52 6.52 20.68
CA LEU A 71 2.70 6.04 21.42
C LEU A 71 3.68 7.18 21.74
N LYS A 72 3.90 8.11 20.80
CA LYS A 72 4.74 9.29 21.04
C LYS A 72 4.16 10.19 22.15
N ARG A 73 2.84 10.38 22.17
CA ARG A 73 2.17 11.11 23.26
C ARG A 73 2.34 10.39 24.60
N MET A 74 2.06 9.09 24.64
CA MET A 74 2.23 8.28 25.85
C MET A 74 3.64 8.41 26.40
N ALA A 75 4.66 8.17 25.58
CA ALA A 75 6.06 8.30 25.98
C ALA A 75 6.40 9.71 26.48
N ALA A 76 5.89 10.76 25.84
CA ALA A 76 6.12 12.13 26.28
C ALA A 76 5.47 12.44 27.64
N GLN A 77 4.30 11.89 27.93
CA GLN A 77 3.64 12.03 29.23
C GLN A 77 4.34 11.21 30.31
N GLU A 78 4.67 9.95 30.02
CA GLU A 78 5.38 9.07 30.96
C GLU A 78 6.75 9.62 31.32
N LEU A 79 7.49 10.21 30.37
CA LEU A 79 8.77 10.87 30.64
C LEU A 79 8.63 12.08 31.57
N LYS A 80 7.51 12.81 31.51
CA LYS A 80 7.25 13.97 32.37
C LYS A 80 6.78 13.56 33.76
N THR A 81 5.88 12.59 33.85
CA THR A 81 5.15 12.24 35.09
C THR A 81 5.75 11.02 35.79
N ARG A 82 6.57 10.22 35.11
CA ARG A 82 7.11 8.91 35.56
C ARG A 82 6.03 7.90 35.99
N MET A 83 4.81 8.09 35.50
CA MET A 83 3.66 7.22 35.75
C MET A 83 3.08 6.80 34.40
N THR A 84 2.56 5.57 34.32
CA THR A 84 1.90 5.06 33.12
C THR A 84 0.65 5.88 32.81
N SER A 85 0.51 6.35 31.57
CA SER A 85 -0.61 7.19 31.14
C SER A 85 -1.64 6.40 30.32
N VAL A 86 -2.93 6.56 30.64
CA VAL A 86 -4.08 6.02 29.88
C VAL A 86 -4.87 7.14 29.18
N GLU A 87 -4.44 8.39 29.35
CA GLU A 87 -5.10 9.58 28.78
C GLU A 87 -5.05 9.61 27.25
N TRP A 88 -4.20 8.79 26.62
CA TRP A 88 -4.13 8.66 25.16
C TRP A 88 -5.45 8.21 24.52
N SER A 89 -6.32 7.54 25.28
CA SER A 89 -7.62 7.07 24.80
C SER A 89 -8.55 8.23 24.43
N GLU A 90 -8.42 9.38 25.09
CA GLU A 90 -9.22 10.58 24.81
C GLU A 90 -8.85 11.23 23.47
N ASP A 91 -7.65 10.97 22.96
CA ASP A 91 -7.14 11.61 21.74
C ASP A 91 -7.34 10.79 20.48
N ILE A 92 -7.89 9.58 20.61
CA ILE A 92 -8.09 8.69 19.46
C ILE A 92 -8.90 9.42 18.39
N HIS A 93 -9.96 10.14 18.78
CA HIS A 93 -10.78 10.90 17.84
C HIS A 93 -9.99 12.00 17.13
N ASP A 94 -9.20 12.78 17.88
CA ASP A 94 -8.41 13.88 17.31
C ASP A 94 -7.31 13.37 16.37
N VAL A 95 -6.67 12.26 16.74
CA VAL A 95 -5.64 11.60 15.92
C VAL A 95 -6.25 11.05 14.64
N VAL A 96 -7.36 10.33 14.74
CA VAL A 96 -8.06 9.76 13.57
C VAL A 96 -8.53 10.86 12.63
N ASN A 97 -9.12 11.94 13.14
CA ASN A 97 -9.56 13.07 12.31
C ASN A 97 -8.40 13.72 11.56
N LYS A 98 -7.26 13.96 12.24
CA LYS A 98 -6.06 14.53 11.59
C LYS A 98 -5.47 13.61 10.52
N ILE A 99 -5.51 12.30 10.76
CA ILE A 99 -5.04 11.32 9.78
C ILE A 99 -6.00 11.29 8.59
N ASP A 100 -7.31 11.29 8.80
CA ASP A 100 -8.29 11.35 7.73
C ASP A 100 -8.10 12.61 6.87
N GLU A 101 -7.97 13.79 7.48
CA GLU A 101 -7.65 15.04 6.79
C GLU A 101 -6.37 14.94 5.94
N PHE A 102 -5.33 14.27 6.45
CA PHE A 102 -4.08 14.04 5.71
C PHE A 102 -4.25 13.03 4.54
N TRP A 103 -5.14 12.06 4.70
CA TRP A 103 -5.39 10.99 3.74
C TRP A 103 -6.44 11.35 2.69
N GLN A 104 -7.26 12.38 2.94
CA GLN A 104 -8.13 13.06 1.97
C GLN A 104 -7.28 13.75 0.89
N ARG A 105 -6.57 12.95 0.08
CA ARG A 105 -5.99 13.42 -1.16
C ARG A 105 -7.13 13.69 -2.12
N SER A 106 -7.21 14.91 -2.62
CA SER A 106 -7.85 15.12 -3.93
C SER A 106 -7.22 14.10 -4.88
N PRO A 107 -8.02 13.35 -5.68
CA PRO A 107 -7.45 12.44 -6.65
C PRO A 107 -6.40 13.21 -7.44
N PRO A 108 -5.16 12.69 -7.57
CA PRO A 108 -4.14 13.40 -8.34
C PRO A 108 -4.77 13.75 -9.67
N ASP A 109 -4.68 15.00 -10.10
CA ASP A 109 -5.19 15.44 -11.40
C ASP A 109 -4.58 14.52 -12.46
N ILE A 110 -5.34 13.50 -12.85
CA ILE A 110 -4.95 12.61 -13.93
C ILE A 110 -5.04 13.51 -15.14
N SER A 111 -3.91 14.00 -15.62
CA SER A 111 -3.89 14.81 -16.83
C SER A 111 -4.65 14.02 -17.89
N THR A 112 -5.84 14.47 -18.26
CA THR A 112 -6.71 13.79 -19.24
C THR A 112 -6.11 13.85 -20.65
N GLY A 113 -4.96 14.51 -20.81
CA GLY A 113 -4.15 14.42 -22.01
C GLY A 113 -3.51 13.05 -22.16
N SER A 114 -3.33 12.61 -23.41
CA SER A 114 -2.34 11.60 -23.73
C SER A 114 -1.03 11.90 -22.98
N PRO A 115 -0.29 10.90 -22.48
CA PRO A 115 1.00 11.15 -21.85
C PRO A 115 1.79 12.05 -22.77
N LYS A 116 2.05 13.29 -22.31
CA LYS A 116 2.92 14.21 -23.03
C LYS A 116 4.30 13.60 -22.90
N VAL A 117 4.63 12.71 -23.83
CA VAL A 117 6.01 12.39 -24.15
C VAL A 117 6.57 13.72 -24.63
N SER A 118 7.20 14.46 -23.72
CA SER A 118 7.98 15.63 -24.10
C SER A 118 8.97 15.10 -25.13
N LYS A 119 8.82 15.50 -26.39
CA LYS A 119 9.71 15.10 -27.49
C LYS A 119 11.14 15.65 -27.33
N LYS A 120 11.57 15.95 -26.11
CA LYS A 120 12.99 15.88 -25.75
C LYS A 120 13.31 14.42 -25.52
N ILE A 121 13.41 13.70 -26.62
CA ILE A 121 14.27 12.53 -26.65
C ILE A 121 15.68 13.11 -26.67
N ASP A 122 16.14 13.60 -25.52
CA ASP A 122 17.55 13.88 -25.31
C ASP A 122 18.21 12.50 -25.24
N LEU A 123 18.36 11.85 -26.40
CA LEU A 123 19.17 10.65 -26.52
C LEU A 123 20.55 11.03 -26.02
N LEU A 124 21.03 10.26 -25.04
CA LEU A 124 22.41 10.41 -24.60
C LEU A 124 23.30 10.20 -25.81
N SER A 125 24.18 11.18 -26.06
CA SER A 125 25.12 11.08 -27.18
C SER A 125 26.06 9.90 -26.94
N GLU A 126 26.57 9.34 -28.03
CA GLU A 126 27.75 8.47 -27.96
C GLU A 126 28.82 9.16 -27.10
N GLU A 127 29.60 8.37 -26.36
CA GLU A 127 30.59 8.85 -25.39
C GLU A 127 30.04 9.40 -24.05
N THR A 128 28.73 9.35 -23.81
CA THR A 128 28.18 9.69 -22.49
C THR A 128 28.56 8.62 -21.46
N TYR A 129 29.10 9.08 -20.32
CA TYR A 129 29.39 8.25 -19.15
C TYR A 129 28.11 7.95 -18.37
N VAL A 130 27.76 6.67 -18.23
CA VAL A 130 26.55 6.20 -17.54
C VAL A 130 26.86 5.04 -16.59
N CYS A 131 26.09 4.93 -15.50
CA CYS A 131 26.12 3.76 -14.64
C CYS A 131 25.03 2.77 -15.08
N VAL A 132 25.38 1.49 -15.20
CA VAL A 132 24.45 0.44 -15.63
C VAL A 132 23.67 -0.08 -14.42
N LYS A 133 22.37 -0.27 -14.57
CA LYS A 133 21.53 -0.89 -13.55
C LYS A 133 21.91 -2.36 -13.39
N LEU A 134 22.06 -2.82 -12.15
CA LEU A 134 22.36 -4.21 -11.82
C LEU A 134 21.10 -5.07 -11.88
N ASP A 135 21.17 -6.17 -12.63
CA ASP A 135 20.13 -7.21 -12.65
C ASP A 135 20.23 -8.15 -11.45
N GLU A 136 21.44 -8.27 -10.89
CA GLU A 136 21.74 -9.17 -9.78
C GLU A 136 22.60 -8.44 -8.75
N LEU A 137 22.47 -8.83 -7.48
CA LEU A 137 23.21 -8.20 -6.40
C LEU A 137 24.69 -8.61 -6.47
N ILE A 138 25.56 -7.62 -6.50
CA ILE A 138 27.01 -7.80 -6.59
C ILE A 138 27.65 -7.18 -5.35
N LEU A 139 28.60 -7.87 -4.71
CA LEU A 139 29.47 -7.27 -3.70
C LEU A 139 30.33 -6.16 -4.32
N VAL A 140 30.82 -5.25 -3.49
CA VAL A 140 31.79 -4.21 -3.89
C VAL A 140 33.03 -4.81 -4.57
N LEU A 141 33.37 -6.07 -4.24
CA LEU A 141 34.48 -6.82 -4.82
C LEU A 141 34.14 -7.55 -6.13
N GLY A 142 32.94 -7.35 -6.70
CA GLY A 142 32.54 -7.91 -8.00
C GLY A 142 32.00 -9.34 -7.97
N THR A 143 31.85 -9.95 -6.79
CA THR A 143 31.29 -11.30 -6.66
C THR A 143 29.76 -11.25 -6.60
N LYS A 144 29.11 -12.13 -7.37
CA LYS A 144 27.65 -12.30 -7.38
C LYS A 144 27.17 -12.85 -6.04
N LEU A 145 26.10 -12.27 -5.51
CA LEU A 145 25.42 -12.74 -4.30
C LEU A 145 24.15 -13.51 -4.66
N HIS A 146 23.97 -14.67 -4.02
CA HIS A 146 22.79 -15.53 -4.18
C HIS A 146 21.61 -15.03 -3.33
N ARG A 147 21.28 -13.75 -3.40
CA ARG A 147 20.20 -13.14 -2.61
C ARG A 147 19.47 -12.10 -3.45
N LYS A 148 18.18 -11.88 -3.16
CA LYS A 148 17.39 -10.82 -3.77
C LYS A 148 17.80 -9.45 -3.21
N PHE A 149 17.62 -8.38 -3.99
CA PHE A 149 17.83 -7.00 -3.53
C PHE A 149 16.89 -6.62 -2.38
N TYR A 150 17.45 -5.98 -1.37
CA TYR A 150 16.76 -5.21 -0.34
C TYR A 150 16.52 -3.77 -0.80
N THR A 151 15.74 -3.04 -0.02
CA THR A 151 15.45 -1.61 -0.24
C THR A 151 16.71 -0.75 -0.15
N GLU A 152 17.67 -1.14 0.69
CA GLU A 152 18.89 -0.38 0.96
C GLU A 152 20.06 -0.72 0.03
N ASP A 153 19.91 -1.75 -0.82
CA ASP A 153 21.00 -2.22 -1.66
C ASP A 153 21.24 -1.30 -2.86
N ILE A 154 22.52 -1.06 -3.17
CA ILE A 154 22.95 -0.32 -4.36
C ILE A 154 22.60 -1.11 -5.61
N ARG A 155 21.81 -0.51 -6.51
CA ARG A 155 21.33 -1.13 -7.77
C ARG A 155 22.10 -0.67 -9.01
N TRP A 156 23.20 0.03 -8.83
CA TRP A 156 24.00 0.58 -9.92
C TRP A 156 25.39 -0.04 -9.88
N ASN A 157 25.88 -0.44 -11.05
CA ASN A 157 27.25 -0.92 -11.18
C ASN A 157 28.19 0.25 -10.85
N PRO A 158 29.16 0.08 -9.92
CA PRO A 158 30.13 1.13 -9.60
C PRO A 158 31.05 1.45 -10.78
N ASN A 159 31.17 0.55 -11.76
CA ASN A 159 31.92 0.82 -12.98
C ASN A 159 31.12 1.70 -13.92
N ILE A 160 31.74 2.81 -14.33
CA ILE A 160 31.18 3.71 -15.33
C ILE A 160 31.32 3.06 -16.71
N CYS A 161 30.22 2.97 -17.45
CA CYS A 161 30.22 2.52 -18.83
C CYS A 161 30.08 3.72 -19.77
N VAL A 162 30.68 3.60 -20.95
CA VAL A 162 30.56 4.59 -22.02
C VAL A 162 29.57 4.04 -23.04
N ILE A 163 28.60 4.86 -23.47
CA ILE A 163 27.69 4.50 -24.55
C ILE A 163 28.49 4.37 -25.85
N LYS A 164 28.62 3.13 -26.32
CA LYS A 164 29.22 2.78 -27.62
C LYS A 164 28.10 2.52 -28.63
N LYS A 165 28.44 2.74 -29.90
CA LYS A 165 27.58 2.52 -31.06
C LYS A 165 27.27 1.04 -31.29
#